data_AF-A0A4Q2A1W0-F1
#
_entry.id   AF-A0A4Q2A1W0-F1
#
_cell.length_a   1.000
_cell.length_b   1.000
_cell.length_c   1.000
_cell.angle_alpha   90.00
_cell.angle_beta   90.00
_cell.angle_gamma   90.00
#
_symmetry.space_group_name_H-M   'P 1'
#
loop_
_entity.id
_entity.type
_entity.pdbx_description
1 polymer ?
#
loop_
_entity_poly.entity_id
_entity_poly.type
_entity_poly.pdbx_seq_one_letter_code
_entity_poly.pdbx_strand_id
1 'polypeptide(L)'
;MKNKTKVIFNSMKAMHFKDTMKKKMLHPDRSAKPFLPKHFSKKHDTTVLEVEGCQAVTFGRPDSKTHILYFHGGGYLFEISTMHWRFVDKMTNHMNCKTTVIQYPLAPENTFEDTYRVVEAMYKQLTKDTEGEQIILMGDSAGASLAMGLTHKLVKEKNTPLPNQLIMFSPYLDMTLSTPGMADEEAYDHMLSMELLEHSAKVFAGGHPLQSELLSPLFGDLTKLPQTAVFYGTHELFYKDCLRLKEMTRHQNNFQFYEYKDMQHVWMLFPIEEQTQVLEDILEFIKKE
;
A
#
# COMPACT_ATOMS: atom_id res chain seq x y z
N MET A 1 -22.44 -2.42 -6.01
CA MET A 1 -21.96 -1.02 -5.89
C MET A 1 -23.11 -0.07 -5.55
N LYS A 2 -22.94 0.72 -4.49
CA LYS A 2 -23.93 1.69 -3.97
C LYS A 2 -23.96 3.00 -4.77
N ASN A 3 -25.02 3.79 -4.60
CA ASN A 3 -25.27 4.99 -5.43
C ASN A 3 -24.18 6.06 -5.30
N LYS A 4 -23.71 6.37 -4.08
CA LYS A 4 -22.64 7.36 -3.85
C LYS A 4 -21.33 6.97 -4.55
N THR A 5 -21.04 5.67 -4.57
CA THR A 5 -19.85 5.09 -5.18
C THR A 5 -19.88 5.23 -6.70
N LYS A 6 -21.03 4.95 -7.33
CA LYS A 6 -21.25 5.23 -8.76
C LYS A 6 -21.02 6.71 -9.09
N VAL A 7 -21.54 7.63 -8.27
CA VAL A 7 -21.37 9.07 -8.49
C VAL A 7 -19.90 9.46 -8.47
N ILE A 8 -19.13 9.00 -7.48
CA ILE A 8 -17.70 9.31 -7.37
C ILE A 8 -16.93 8.76 -8.57
N PHE A 9 -17.12 7.48 -8.93
CA PHE A 9 -16.37 6.88 -10.04
C PHE A 9 -16.77 7.45 -11.41
N ASN A 10 -18.04 7.79 -11.62
CA ASN A 10 -18.48 8.50 -12.83
C ASN A 10 -17.89 9.91 -12.89
N SER A 11 -17.75 10.59 -11.75
CA SER A 11 -17.12 11.90 -11.67
C SER A 11 -15.63 11.83 -12.01
N MET A 12 -14.91 10.81 -11.51
CA MET A 12 -13.50 10.58 -11.88
C MET A 12 -13.34 10.41 -13.39
N LYS A 13 -14.22 9.61 -14.01
CA LYS A 13 -14.24 9.41 -15.46
C LYS A 13 -14.52 10.72 -16.21
N ALA A 14 -15.56 11.45 -15.81
CA ALA A 14 -15.96 12.70 -16.46
C ALA A 14 -14.90 13.81 -16.35
N MET A 15 -14.11 13.81 -15.27
CA MET A 15 -13.01 14.75 -15.07
C MET A 15 -11.69 14.30 -15.70
N HIS A 16 -11.67 13.20 -16.47
CA HIS A 16 -10.44 12.67 -17.07
C HIS A 16 -9.32 12.48 -16.02
N PHE A 17 -9.68 11.89 -14.86
CA PHE A 17 -8.76 11.77 -13.73
C PHE A 17 -7.48 11.02 -14.10
N LYS A 18 -7.58 9.92 -14.85
CA LYS A 18 -6.45 9.19 -15.43
C LYS A 18 -5.46 10.09 -16.19
N ASP A 19 -5.96 10.94 -17.10
CA ASP A 19 -5.11 11.84 -17.89
C ASP A 19 -4.42 12.89 -17.01
N THR A 20 -5.11 13.34 -15.96
CA THR A 20 -4.52 14.25 -14.96
C THR A 20 -3.39 13.56 -14.20
N MET A 21 -3.58 12.30 -13.79
CA MET A 21 -2.54 11.51 -13.12
C MET A 21 -1.33 11.28 -14.01
N LYS A 22 -1.54 10.91 -15.29
CA LYS A 22 -0.47 10.78 -16.29
C LYS A 22 0.39 12.04 -16.39
N LYS A 23 -0.23 13.22 -16.52
CA LYS A 23 0.50 14.49 -16.63
C LYS A 23 1.33 14.80 -15.39
N LYS A 24 0.77 14.60 -14.20
CA LYS A 24 1.47 14.82 -12.93
C LYS A 24 2.62 13.85 -12.70
N MET A 25 2.56 12.67 -13.30
CA MET A 25 3.58 11.66 -13.13
C MET A 25 4.92 12.03 -13.80
N LEU A 26 4.89 12.65 -14.98
CA LEU A 26 6.11 13.04 -15.70
C LEU A 26 6.91 14.11 -14.96
N HIS A 27 6.23 14.90 -14.13
CA HIS A 27 6.81 15.96 -13.30
C HIS A 27 6.12 15.94 -11.93
N PRO A 28 6.46 14.98 -11.05
CA PRO A 28 5.76 14.83 -9.78
C PRO A 28 6.13 16.00 -8.88
N ASP A 29 5.13 16.81 -8.52
CA ASP A 29 5.31 17.91 -7.59
C ASP A 29 5.67 17.37 -6.20
N ARG A 30 6.64 18.02 -5.54
CA ARG A 30 6.89 17.87 -4.11
C ARG A 30 6.16 18.98 -3.38
N SER A 31 5.29 18.61 -2.45
CA SER A 31 4.52 19.60 -1.72
C SER A 31 5.43 20.35 -0.76
N ALA A 32 5.36 21.68 -0.75
CA ALA A 32 5.96 22.48 0.32
C ALA A 32 5.24 22.31 1.68
N LYS A 33 4.12 21.57 1.71
CA LYS A 33 3.38 21.29 2.95
C LYS A 33 4.13 20.24 3.77
N PRO A 34 4.05 20.31 5.11
CA PRO A 34 4.66 19.30 5.96
C PRO A 34 4.03 17.92 5.72
N PHE A 35 4.84 16.88 5.90
CA PHE A 35 4.42 15.48 5.82
C PHE A 35 3.24 15.20 6.75
N LEU A 36 3.34 15.61 8.01
CA LEU A 36 2.27 15.56 9.00
C LEU A 36 1.31 16.75 8.81
N PRO A 37 0.04 16.54 8.41
CA PRO A 37 -0.89 17.66 8.24
C PRO A 37 -1.22 18.32 9.58
N LYS A 38 -1.18 19.65 9.65
CA LYS A 38 -1.46 20.42 10.89
C LYS A 38 -2.81 20.11 11.55
N HIS A 39 -3.82 19.74 10.77
CA HIS A 39 -5.13 19.39 11.33
C HIS A 39 -5.11 17.99 11.97
N PHE A 40 -4.23 17.11 11.50
CA PHE A 40 -4.04 15.76 12.00
C PHE A 40 -3.37 15.79 13.38
N SER A 41 -2.27 16.52 13.51
CA SER A 41 -1.54 16.70 14.78
C SER A 41 -2.31 17.48 15.85
N LYS A 42 -3.41 18.16 15.48
CA LYS A 42 -4.34 18.79 16.43
C LYS A 42 -5.40 17.82 16.96
N LYS A 43 -5.73 16.80 16.17
CA LYS A 43 -6.75 15.80 16.49
C LYS A 43 -6.16 14.66 17.33
N HIS A 44 -4.91 14.31 17.08
CA HIS A 44 -4.25 13.14 17.66
C HIS A 44 -3.03 13.55 18.47
N ASP A 45 -2.76 12.77 19.52
CA ASP A 45 -1.43 12.73 20.10
C ASP A 45 -0.52 11.95 19.14
N THR A 46 0.55 12.61 18.68
CA THR A 46 1.42 12.08 17.62
C THR A 46 2.86 12.07 18.06
N THR A 47 3.54 10.94 17.88
CA THR A 47 5.00 10.85 18.02
C THR A 47 5.63 10.93 16.63
N VAL A 48 6.58 11.85 16.45
CA VAL A 48 7.35 11.97 15.20
C VAL A 48 8.74 11.41 15.44
N LEU A 49 9.16 10.50 14.55
CA LEU A 49 10.48 9.88 14.53
C LEU A 49 11.18 10.28 13.25
N GLU A 50 12.51 10.34 13.30
CA GLU A 50 13.36 10.48 12.12
C GLU A 50 14.13 9.19 11.90
N VAL A 51 14.04 8.64 10.70
CA VAL A 51 14.70 7.40 10.30
C VAL A 51 15.38 7.64 8.97
N GLU A 52 16.71 7.52 8.93
CA GLU A 52 17.50 7.71 7.71
C GLU A 52 17.22 9.05 7.00
N GLY A 53 16.91 10.11 7.75
CA GLY A 53 16.57 11.44 7.23
C GLY A 53 15.11 11.61 6.77
N CYS A 54 14.28 10.57 6.92
CA CYS A 54 12.85 10.59 6.61
C CYS A 54 12.00 10.66 7.89
N GLN A 55 10.83 11.30 7.81
CA GLN A 55 9.89 11.35 8.93
C GLN A 55 9.01 10.10 8.98
N ALA A 56 8.77 9.61 10.19
CA ALA A 56 7.72 8.65 10.49
C ALA A 56 6.82 9.21 11.60
N VAL A 57 5.51 9.01 11.48
CA VAL A 57 4.53 9.52 12.45
C VAL A 57 3.73 8.37 13.01
N THR A 58 3.76 8.23 14.34
CA THR A 58 2.97 7.25 15.09
C THR A 58 1.81 7.95 15.79
N PHE A 59 0.61 7.37 15.71
CA PHE A 59 -0.59 7.84 16.39
C PHE A 59 -1.55 6.67 16.67
N GLY A 60 -2.64 6.94 17.40
CA GLY A 60 -3.65 5.94 17.77
C GLY A 60 -3.60 5.61 19.26
N ARG A 61 -3.91 4.36 19.64
CA ARG A 61 -3.93 3.92 21.04
C ARG A 61 -2.53 3.47 21.49
N PRO A 62 -1.82 4.22 22.38
CA PRO A 62 -0.42 3.91 22.73
C PRO A 62 -0.22 2.52 23.35
N ASP A 63 -1.17 2.08 24.18
CA ASP A 63 -1.12 0.78 24.87
C ASP A 63 -1.62 -0.40 24.03
N SER A 64 -1.97 -0.17 22.76
CA SER A 64 -2.43 -1.27 21.91
C SER A 64 -1.31 -2.27 21.66
N LYS A 65 -1.66 -3.55 21.61
CA LYS A 65 -0.73 -4.64 21.25
C LYS A 65 -0.68 -4.90 19.75
N THR A 66 -1.45 -4.17 18.96
CA THR A 66 -1.40 -4.21 17.50
C THR A 66 -0.81 -2.91 16.98
N HIS A 67 0.29 -3.01 16.23
CA HIS A 67 0.98 -1.89 15.62
C HIS A 67 1.03 -2.05 14.11
N ILE A 68 0.45 -1.09 13.38
CA ILE A 68 0.48 -1.09 11.92
C ILE A 68 1.61 -0.20 11.42
N LEU A 69 2.48 -0.73 10.57
CA LEU A 69 3.38 0.08 9.75
C LEU A 69 2.76 0.23 8.37
N TYR A 70 2.29 1.44 8.07
CA TYR A 70 1.55 1.75 6.85
C TYR A 70 2.44 2.41 5.79
N PHE A 71 2.43 1.84 4.59
CA PHE A 71 3.07 2.38 3.40
C PHE A 71 1.99 2.86 2.41
N HIS A 72 1.96 4.17 2.14
CA HIS A 72 0.97 4.74 1.23
C HIS A 72 1.24 4.35 -0.22
N GLY A 73 0.21 4.35 -1.06
CA GLY A 73 0.31 4.26 -2.51
C GLY A 73 0.70 5.58 -3.18
N GLY A 74 0.79 5.56 -4.50
CA GLY A 74 1.25 6.71 -5.28
C GLY A 74 2.27 6.37 -6.37
N GLY A 75 2.39 5.09 -6.74
CA GLY A 75 3.29 4.63 -7.79
C GLY A 75 4.77 4.94 -7.50
N TYR A 76 5.16 5.06 -6.22
CA TYR A 76 6.49 5.50 -5.78
C TYR A 76 6.88 6.92 -6.21
N LEU A 77 5.94 7.69 -6.75
CA LEU A 77 6.14 9.03 -7.31
C LEU A 77 5.41 10.12 -6.53
N PHE A 78 4.23 9.80 -6.01
CA PHE A 78 3.37 10.74 -5.32
C PHE A 78 3.48 10.63 -3.80
N GLU A 79 3.52 11.77 -3.14
CA GLU A 79 3.46 11.88 -1.69
C GLU A 79 2.12 11.39 -1.14
N ILE A 80 2.11 11.07 0.16
CA ILE A 80 0.88 10.70 0.85
C ILE A 80 -0.20 11.79 0.74
N SER A 81 -1.31 11.43 0.09
CA SER A 81 -2.48 12.32 -0.03
C SER A 81 -3.29 12.48 1.27
N THR A 82 -4.12 13.53 1.33
CA THR A 82 -5.13 13.70 2.41
C THR A 82 -6.14 12.55 2.47
N MET A 83 -6.40 11.85 1.37
CA MET A 83 -7.31 10.70 1.36
C MET A 83 -6.69 9.50 2.11
N HIS A 84 -5.39 9.26 1.94
CA HIS A 84 -4.66 8.28 2.74
C HIS A 84 -4.74 8.63 4.23
N TRP A 85 -4.35 9.85 4.62
CA TRP A 85 -4.42 10.26 6.04
C TRP A 85 -5.81 10.05 6.65
N ARG A 86 -6.88 10.37 5.91
CA ARG A 86 -8.26 10.12 6.37
C ARG A 86 -8.59 8.64 6.53
N PHE A 87 -8.17 7.80 5.58
CA PHE A 87 -8.40 6.36 5.65
C PHE A 87 -7.62 5.74 6.81
N VAL A 88 -6.31 6.01 6.89
CA VAL A 88 -5.45 5.48 7.95
C VAL A 88 -5.94 5.92 9.34
N ASP A 89 -6.38 7.18 9.49
CA ASP A 89 -7.02 7.66 10.72
C ASP A 89 -8.28 6.87 11.07
N LYS A 90 -9.22 6.75 10.12
CA LYS A 90 -10.46 6.02 10.35
C LYS A 90 -10.19 4.56 10.72
N MET A 91 -9.28 3.93 10.00
CA MET A 91 -8.86 2.55 10.18
C MET A 91 -8.21 2.34 11.56
N THR A 92 -7.26 3.20 11.94
CA THR A 92 -6.56 3.14 13.24
C THR A 92 -7.54 3.21 14.41
N ASN A 93 -8.50 4.16 14.34
CA ASN A 93 -9.54 4.30 15.37
C ASN A 93 -10.48 3.10 15.39
N HIS A 94 -10.91 2.62 14.22
CA HIS A 94 -11.85 1.51 14.10
C HIS A 94 -11.27 0.20 14.66
N MET A 95 -9.98 -0.04 14.43
CA MET A 95 -9.28 -1.22 14.95
C MET A 95 -8.75 -1.04 16.38
N ASN A 96 -8.86 0.17 16.95
CA ASN A 96 -8.36 0.48 18.29
C ASN A 96 -6.87 0.12 18.47
N CYS A 97 -6.08 0.42 17.43
CA CYS A 97 -4.67 0.10 17.32
C CYS A 97 -3.81 1.38 17.32
N LYS A 98 -2.50 1.22 17.16
CA LYS A 98 -1.60 2.31 16.81
C LYS A 98 -1.00 2.07 15.43
N THR A 99 -0.72 3.16 14.73
CA THR A 99 -0.22 3.12 13.35
C THR A 99 0.94 4.08 13.19
N THR A 100 2.02 3.59 12.60
CA THR A 100 3.13 4.40 12.09
C THR A 100 2.99 4.56 10.58
N VAL A 101 3.04 5.79 10.10
CA VAL A 101 3.09 6.14 8.67
C VAL A 101 4.46 6.73 8.37
N ILE A 102 5.17 6.19 7.38
CA ILE A 102 6.51 6.64 7.01
C ILE A 102 6.54 7.41 5.70
N GLN A 103 7.28 8.52 5.67
CA GLN A 103 7.59 9.32 4.49
C GLN A 103 8.78 8.70 3.75
N TYR A 104 8.57 7.56 3.11
CA TYR A 104 9.65 6.88 2.42
C TYR A 104 10.12 7.65 1.16
N PRO A 105 11.39 7.52 0.73
CA PRO A 105 11.92 8.17 -0.47
C PRO A 105 11.13 7.85 -1.73
N LEU A 106 10.96 8.85 -2.60
CA LEU A 106 10.21 8.75 -3.85
C LEU A 106 11.11 8.96 -5.07
N ALA A 107 10.72 8.34 -6.17
CA ALA A 107 11.28 8.60 -7.49
C ALA A 107 10.71 9.91 -8.09
N PRO A 108 11.43 10.58 -9.01
CA PRO A 108 12.70 10.16 -9.62
C PRO A 108 13.98 10.55 -8.86
N GLU A 109 13.88 11.30 -7.76
CA GLU A 109 15.05 11.76 -6.99
C GLU A 109 15.76 10.62 -6.27
N ASN A 110 15.02 9.55 -5.98
CA ASN A 110 15.51 8.35 -5.32
C ASN A 110 15.08 7.10 -6.09
N THR A 111 15.72 5.98 -5.81
CA THR A 111 15.35 4.67 -6.40
C THR A 111 14.83 3.73 -5.32
N PHE A 112 14.41 2.52 -5.72
CA PHE A 112 14.00 1.49 -4.78
C PHE A 112 15.08 1.19 -3.72
N GLU A 113 16.37 1.31 -4.03
CA GLU A 113 17.44 1.04 -3.05
C GLU A 113 17.35 1.99 -1.84
N ASP A 114 17.13 3.28 -2.09
CA ASP A 114 16.93 4.29 -1.05
C ASP A 114 15.65 4.02 -0.26
N THR A 115 14.57 3.72 -0.95
CA THR A 115 13.28 3.41 -0.33
C THR A 115 13.39 2.19 0.60
N TYR A 116 14.02 1.11 0.13
CA TYR A 116 14.22 -0.11 0.92
C TYR A 116 15.13 0.10 2.12
N ARG A 117 16.20 0.91 1.98
CA ARG A 117 17.06 1.30 3.11
C ARG A 117 16.25 1.97 4.23
N VAL A 118 15.39 2.93 3.88
CA VAL A 118 14.58 3.67 4.86
C VAL A 118 13.52 2.78 5.52
N VAL A 119 12.75 2.01 4.74
CA VAL A 119 11.66 1.22 5.32
C VAL A 119 12.17 0.01 6.11
N GLU A 120 13.31 -0.57 5.74
CA GLU A 120 13.97 -1.60 6.52
C GLU A 120 14.48 -1.06 7.85
N ALA A 121 15.13 0.11 7.85
CA ALA A 121 15.59 0.77 9.07
C ALA A 121 14.41 1.07 10.01
N MET A 122 13.30 1.58 9.47
CA MET A 122 12.08 1.84 10.24
C MET A 122 11.52 0.56 10.84
N TYR A 123 11.44 -0.51 10.06
CA TYR A 123 10.92 -1.78 10.57
C TYR A 123 11.82 -2.38 11.66
N LYS A 124 13.14 -2.34 11.49
CA LYS A 124 14.12 -2.80 12.50
C LYS A 124 14.10 -1.94 13.76
N GLN A 125 13.80 -0.65 13.66
CA GLN A 125 13.60 0.20 14.83
C GLN A 125 12.27 -0.12 15.51
N LEU A 126 11.18 -0.22 14.74
CA LEU A 126 9.86 -0.51 15.27
C LEU A 126 9.85 -1.83 16.06
N THR A 127 10.43 -2.89 15.52
CA THR A 127 10.52 -4.21 16.17
C THR A 127 11.28 -4.19 17.50
N LYS A 128 12.26 -3.29 17.67
CA LYS A 128 12.97 -3.10 18.94
C LYS A 128 12.13 -2.34 19.97
N ASP A 129 11.37 -1.36 19.50
CA ASP A 129 10.57 -0.47 20.35
C ASP A 129 9.24 -1.11 20.79
N THR A 130 8.82 -2.20 20.12
CA THR A 130 7.50 -2.83 20.28
C THR A 130 7.59 -4.33 20.59
N GLU A 131 8.58 -4.73 21.39
CA GLU A 131 8.77 -6.14 21.76
C GLU A 131 7.48 -6.74 22.38
N GLY A 132 7.02 -7.85 21.79
CA GLY A 132 5.79 -8.53 22.19
C GLY A 132 4.49 -7.95 21.62
N GLU A 133 4.57 -6.99 20.69
CA GLU A 133 3.41 -6.51 19.92
C GLU A 133 3.25 -7.27 18.60
N GLN A 134 2.01 -7.33 18.12
CA GLN A 134 1.67 -7.80 16.79
C GLN A 134 1.94 -6.67 15.79
N ILE A 135 2.95 -6.86 14.93
CA ILE A 135 3.29 -5.91 13.88
C ILE A 135 2.63 -6.34 12.58
N ILE A 136 1.84 -5.45 12.00
CA ILE A 136 1.18 -5.64 10.71
C ILE A 136 1.82 -4.69 9.71
N LEU A 137 2.37 -5.23 8.63
CA LEU A 137 2.71 -4.39 7.47
C LEU A 137 1.45 -4.19 6.64
N MET A 138 1.18 -2.94 6.29
CA MET A 138 0.00 -2.60 5.54
C MET A 138 0.31 -1.56 4.49
N GLY A 139 -0.35 -1.64 3.34
CA GLY A 139 -0.21 -0.59 2.34
C GLY A 139 -1.20 -0.72 1.21
N ASP A 140 -1.25 0.31 0.38
CA ASP A 140 -2.07 0.38 -0.82
C ASP A 140 -1.21 0.57 -2.08
N SER A 141 -1.62 -0.03 -3.20
CA SER A 141 -0.94 0.14 -4.49
C SER A 141 0.56 -0.17 -4.39
N ALA A 142 1.42 0.77 -4.78
CA ALA A 142 2.87 0.72 -4.60
C ALA A 142 3.31 0.46 -3.13
N GLY A 143 2.60 1.01 -2.14
CA GLY A 143 2.90 0.79 -0.73
C GLY A 143 2.60 -0.64 -0.28
N ALA A 144 1.57 -1.28 -0.84
CA ALA A 144 1.29 -2.70 -0.61
C ALA A 144 2.43 -3.59 -1.15
N SER A 145 2.93 -3.26 -2.34
CA SER A 145 4.06 -3.94 -2.96
C SER A 145 5.35 -3.74 -2.15
N LEU A 146 5.56 -2.54 -1.63
CA LEU A 146 6.67 -2.24 -0.73
C LEU A 146 6.62 -3.09 0.54
N ALA A 147 5.43 -3.23 1.15
CA ALA A 147 5.21 -4.08 2.31
C ALA A 147 5.57 -5.56 2.03
N MET A 148 5.11 -6.09 0.90
CA MET A 148 5.38 -7.48 0.50
C MET A 148 6.86 -7.70 0.17
N GLY A 149 7.47 -6.81 -0.60
CA GLY A 149 8.90 -6.90 -0.93
C GLY A 149 9.80 -6.70 0.29
N LEU A 150 9.41 -5.86 1.25
CA LEU A 150 10.13 -5.73 2.52
C LEU A 150 10.06 -7.05 3.29
N THR A 151 8.90 -7.71 3.30
CA THR A 151 8.75 -9.03 3.91
C THR A 151 9.66 -10.07 3.26
N HIS A 152 9.73 -10.12 1.92
CA HIS A 152 10.67 -10.99 1.20
C HIS A 152 12.13 -10.75 1.60
N LYS A 153 12.52 -9.48 1.74
CA LYS A 153 13.85 -9.10 2.21
C LYS A 153 14.11 -9.58 3.64
N LEU A 154 13.16 -9.36 4.55
CA LEU A 154 13.27 -9.74 5.96
C LEU A 154 13.35 -11.25 6.19
N VAL A 155 12.67 -12.05 5.37
CA VAL A 155 12.77 -13.53 5.38
C VAL A 155 14.21 -14.02 5.21
N LYS A 156 15.05 -13.23 4.54
CA LYS A 156 16.47 -13.55 4.29
C LYS A 156 17.40 -13.03 5.38
N GLU A 157 16.92 -12.14 6.24
CA GLU A 157 17.70 -11.53 7.32
C GLU A 157 17.74 -12.45 8.55
N LYS A 158 18.89 -12.50 9.22
CA LYS A 158 19.03 -13.20 10.50
C LYS A 158 18.68 -12.23 11.63
N ASN A 159 17.96 -12.71 12.64
CA ASN A 159 17.64 -11.98 13.88
C ASN A 159 16.71 -10.76 13.75
N THR A 160 15.99 -10.62 12.64
CA THR A 160 14.89 -9.65 12.55
C THR A 160 13.57 -10.42 12.59
N PRO A 161 12.68 -10.16 13.56
CA PRO A 161 11.34 -10.77 13.57
C PRO A 161 10.61 -10.46 12.26
N LEU A 162 9.81 -11.40 11.76
CA LEU A 162 8.93 -11.15 10.62
C LEU A 162 7.66 -10.44 11.10
N PRO A 163 6.98 -9.68 10.21
CA PRO A 163 5.68 -9.13 10.56
C PRO A 163 4.69 -10.27 10.77
N ASN A 164 3.79 -10.10 11.74
CA ASN A 164 2.77 -11.10 12.05
C ASN A 164 1.79 -11.25 10.90
N GLN A 165 1.46 -10.13 10.24
CA GLN A 165 0.50 -10.11 9.14
C GLN A 165 0.90 -9.09 8.06
N LEU A 166 0.42 -9.35 6.85
CA LEU A 166 0.52 -8.48 5.70
C LEU A 166 -0.89 -8.14 5.20
N ILE A 167 -1.24 -6.87 5.09
CA ILE A 167 -2.54 -6.43 4.58
C ILE A 167 -2.35 -5.50 3.38
N MET A 168 -2.80 -5.95 2.22
CA MET A 168 -2.54 -5.29 0.94
C MET A 168 -3.84 -4.82 0.31
N PHE A 169 -3.87 -3.55 -0.10
CA PHE A 169 -4.97 -2.96 -0.86
C PHE A 169 -4.52 -2.68 -2.29
N SER A 170 -5.22 -3.26 -3.28
CA SER A 170 -4.98 -3.03 -4.71
C SER A 170 -3.48 -3.10 -5.09
N PRO A 171 -2.74 -4.18 -4.73
CA PRO A 171 -1.28 -4.17 -4.78
C PRO A 171 -0.71 -4.14 -6.21
N TYR A 172 0.37 -3.38 -6.41
CA TYR A 172 1.10 -3.31 -7.68
C TYR A 172 2.19 -4.42 -7.75
N LEU A 173 1.79 -5.65 -8.02
CA LEU A 173 2.63 -6.83 -7.74
C LEU A 173 3.68 -7.16 -8.80
N ASP A 174 3.48 -6.75 -10.06
CA ASP A 174 4.37 -7.00 -11.19
C ASP A 174 4.70 -5.72 -11.97
N MET A 175 5.86 -5.12 -11.71
CA MET A 175 6.35 -3.94 -12.43
C MET A 175 6.72 -4.21 -13.90
N THR A 176 6.82 -5.47 -14.31
CA THR A 176 7.02 -5.80 -15.73
C THR A 176 5.73 -5.65 -16.53
N LEU A 177 4.58 -5.57 -15.85
CA LEU A 177 3.25 -5.50 -16.44
C LEU A 177 2.96 -6.66 -17.40
N SER A 178 3.55 -7.82 -17.10
CA SER A 178 3.54 -8.99 -17.99
C SER A 178 2.34 -9.91 -17.80
N THR A 179 1.50 -9.65 -16.79
CA THR A 179 0.35 -10.52 -16.49
C THR A 179 -0.65 -10.54 -17.66
N PRO A 180 -1.02 -11.74 -18.17
CA PRO A 180 -1.93 -11.84 -19.30
C PRO A 180 -3.28 -11.15 -19.06
N GLY A 181 -3.72 -10.37 -20.06
CA GLY A 181 -5.00 -9.64 -20.02
C GLY A 181 -5.02 -8.41 -19.12
N MET A 182 -3.88 -8.01 -18.53
CA MET A 182 -3.80 -6.80 -17.69
C MET A 182 -4.16 -5.55 -18.48
N ALA A 183 -3.60 -5.39 -19.68
CA ALA A 183 -3.84 -4.21 -20.52
C ALA A 183 -5.32 -4.03 -20.89
N ASP A 184 -6.10 -5.11 -20.98
CA ASP A 184 -7.54 -5.04 -21.27
C ASP A 184 -8.33 -4.35 -20.15
N GLU A 185 -7.83 -4.42 -18.91
CA GLU A 185 -8.48 -3.82 -17.75
C GLU A 185 -8.32 -2.29 -17.71
N GLU A 186 -7.41 -1.71 -18.51
CA GLU A 186 -7.23 -0.25 -18.60
C GLU A 186 -8.54 0.46 -19.01
N ALA A 187 -9.39 -0.19 -19.81
CA ALA A 187 -10.66 0.37 -20.25
C ALA A 187 -11.67 0.60 -19.10
N TYR A 188 -11.52 -0.12 -17.99
CA TYR A 188 -12.40 -0.05 -16.82
C TYR A 188 -11.81 0.76 -15.67
N ASP A 189 -10.48 0.89 -15.62
CA ASP A 189 -9.78 1.69 -14.62
C ASP A 189 -9.88 3.19 -14.95
N HIS A 190 -10.34 4.02 -14.02
CA HIS A 190 -10.46 5.47 -14.19
C HIS A 190 -9.28 6.25 -13.60
N MET A 191 -8.30 5.56 -13.02
CA MET A 191 -7.15 6.15 -12.33
C MET A 191 -5.82 5.77 -12.98
N LEU A 192 -5.60 4.48 -13.24
CA LEU A 192 -4.35 3.95 -13.74
C LEU A 192 -4.36 3.78 -15.27
N SER A 193 -3.16 3.67 -15.83
CA SER A 193 -2.91 3.36 -17.24
C SER A 193 -1.61 2.59 -17.37
N MET A 194 -1.47 1.76 -18.40
CA MET A 194 -0.23 1.04 -18.66
C MET A 194 0.98 1.99 -18.77
N GLU A 195 0.83 3.07 -19.54
CA GLU A 195 1.86 4.12 -19.71
C GLU A 195 2.35 4.72 -18.37
N LEU A 196 1.42 5.00 -17.45
CA LEU A 196 1.73 5.50 -16.11
C LEU A 196 2.55 4.48 -15.33
N LEU A 197 2.14 3.22 -15.36
CA LEU A 197 2.79 2.16 -14.62
C LEU A 197 4.18 1.82 -15.18
N GLU A 198 4.35 1.83 -16.51
CA GLU A 198 5.64 1.62 -17.19
C GLU A 198 6.66 2.69 -16.80
N HIS A 199 6.25 3.96 -16.81
CA HIS A 199 7.12 5.06 -16.40
C HIS A 199 7.51 4.95 -14.93
N SER A 200 6.52 4.74 -14.04
CA SER A 200 6.73 4.54 -12.61
C SER A 200 7.71 3.40 -12.32
N ALA A 201 7.52 2.24 -12.95
CA ALA A 201 8.42 1.09 -12.82
C ALA A 201 9.85 1.44 -13.25
N LYS A 202 10.01 2.09 -14.41
CA LYS A 202 11.32 2.43 -14.96
C LYS A 202 12.11 3.37 -14.05
N VAL A 203 11.48 4.45 -13.58
CA VAL A 203 12.18 5.46 -12.77
C VAL A 203 12.46 4.96 -11.36
N PHE A 204 11.53 4.22 -10.76
CA PHE A 204 11.72 3.66 -9.42
C PHE A 204 12.77 2.55 -9.40
N ALA A 205 12.82 1.71 -10.44
CA ALA A 205 13.79 0.63 -10.53
C ALA A 205 15.24 1.10 -10.69
N GLY A 206 15.48 2.36 -11.09
CA GLY A 206 16.84 2.89 -11.21
C GLY A 206 17.75 2.13 -12.19
N GLY A 207 17.17 1.41 -13.16
CA GLY A 207 17.91 0.56 -14.11
C GLY A 207 18.08 -0.90 -13.68
N HIS A 208 17.54 -1.30 -12.53
CA HIS A 208 17.58 -2.71 -12.10
C HIS A 208 16.52 -3.57 -12.83
N PRO A 209 16.72 -4.90 -12.90
CA PRO A 209 15.75 -5.81 -13.49
C PRO A 209 14.42 -5.77 -12.74
N LEU A 210 13.33 -5.48 -13.46
CA LEU A 210 11.98 -5.35 -12.89
C LEU A 210 11.47 -6.65 -12.27
N GLN A 211 12.01 -7.81 -12.64
CA GLN A 211 11.64 -9.13 -12.08
C GLN A 211 12.20 -9.37 -10.67
N SER A 212 13.08 -8.49 -10.15
CA SER A 212 13.53 -8.57 -8.77
C SER A 212 12.33 -8.59 -7.82
N GLU A 213 12.33 -9.48 -6.83
CA GLU A 213 11.25 -9.60 -5.83
C GLU A 213 11.02 -8.32 -4.98
N LEU A 214 11.99 -7.38 -4.97
CA LEU A 214 11.84 -6.08 -4.32
C LEU A 214 11.09 -5.06 -5.20
N LEU A 215 11.09 -5.27 -6.52
CA LEU A 215 10.38 -4.43 -7.48
C LEU A 215 9.03 -5.07 -7.84
N SER A 216 9.04 -6.37 -8.10
CA SER A 216 7.88 -7.19 -8.45
C SER A 216 7.75 -8.34 -7.44
N PRO A 217 7.16 -8.09 -6.24
CA PRO A 217 7.09 -9.08 -5.17
C PRO A 217 6.26 -10.33 -5.51
N LEU A 218 5.52 -10.31 -6.63
CA LEU A 218 4.88 -11.51 -7.19
C LEU A 218 5.87 -12.64 -7.52
N PHE A 219 7.11 -12.31 -7.87
CA PHE A 219 8.14 -13.29 -8.25
C PHE A 219 8.95 -13.82 -7.07
N GLY A 220 8.71 -13.37 -5.84
CA GLY A 220 9.36 -13.87 -4.63
C GLY A 220 8.78 -15.20 -4.13
N ASP A 221 9.40 -15.79 -3.09
CA ASP A 221 8.91 -17.01 -2.46
C ASP A 221 7.68 -16.73 -1.58
N LEU A 222 6.50 -16.97 -2.14
CA LEU A 222 5.22 -16.72 -1.48
C LEU A 222 4.99 -17.62 -0.25
N THR A 223 5.67 -18.77 -0.15
CA THR A 223 5.50 -19.74 0.95
C THR A 223 6.10 -19.25 2.28
N LYS A 224 6.89 -18.18 2.24
CA LYS A 224 7.55 -17.57 3.40
C LYS A 224 6.83 -16.36 3.94
N LEU A 225 5.76 -15.92 3.27
CA LEU A 225 5.00 -14.76 3.69
C LEU A 225 4.10 -15.12 4.89
N PRO A 226 3.85 -14.16 5.80
CA PRO A 226 2.96 -14.36 6.93
C PRO A 226 1.50 -14.49 6.47
N GLN A 227 0.56 -14.54 7.42
CA GLN A 227 -0.85 -14.37 7.08
C GLN A 227 -1.02 -13.08 6.27
N THR A 228 -1.60 -13.23 5.08
CA THR A 228 -1.69 -12.17 4.07
C THR A 228 -3.13 -11.98 3.61
N ALA A 229 -3.67 -10.79 3.81
CA ALA A 229 -4.94 -10.37 3.25
C ALA A 229 -4.73 -9.50 2.01
N VAL A 230 -5.45 -9.80 0.93
CA VAL A 230 -5.39 -9.04 -0.33
C VAL A 230 -6.78 -8.55 -0.70
N PHE A 231 -6.95 -7.24 -0.68
CA PHE A 231 -8.18 -6.54 -1.03
C PHE A 231 -8.01 -5.94 -2.42
N TYR A 232 -8.89 -6.25 -3.37
CA TYR A 232 -8.80 -5.69 -4.72
C TYR A 232 -10.17 -5.50 -5.37
N GLY A 233 -10.25 -4.53 -6.27
CA GLY A 233 -11.43 -4.24 -7.08
C GLY A 233 -11.41 -5.01 -8.39
N THR A 234 -12.58 -5.18 -9.02
CA THR A 234 -12.66 -5.80 -10.36
C THR A 234 -12.56 -4.81 -11.51
N HIS A 235 -12.51 -3.50 -11.24
CA HIS A 235 -12.32 -2.45 -12.26
C HIS A 235 -11.04 -1.66 -11.95
N GLU A 236 -9.93 -2.38 -11.83
CA GLU A 236 -8.61 -1.80 -11.72
C GLU A 236 -7.59 -2.62 -12.51
N LEU A 237 -6.52 -1.96 -12.97
CA LEU A 237 -5.46 -2.61 -13.76
C LEU A 237 -4.83 -3.79 -13.03
N PHE A 238 -4.66 -3.72 -11.72
CA PHE A 238 -4.06 -4.78 -10.91
C PHE A 238 -4.99 -5.98 -10.63
N TYR A 239 -6.22 -5.98 -11.16
CA TYR A 239 -7.15 -7.10 -10.99
C TYR A 239 -6.52 -8.44 -11.44
N LYS A 240 -5.85 -8.45 -12.60
CA LYS A 240 -5.21 -9.67 -13.13
C LYS A 240 -4.03 -10.14 -12.28
N ASP A 241 -3.24 -9.20 -11.74
CA ASP A 241 -2.14 -9.53 -10.82
C ASP A 241 -2.67 -10.20 -9.55
N CYS A 242 -3.77 -9.69 -9.00
CA CYS A 242 -4.43 -10.29 -7.83
C CYS A 242 -4.97 -11.69 -8.13
N LEU A 243 -5.58 -11.92 -9.31
CA LEU A 243 -6.02 -13.26 -9.72
C LEU A 243 -4.83 -14.21 -9.90
N ARG A 244 -3.74 -13.74 -10.48
CA ARG A 244 -2.51 -14.51 -10.65
C ARG A 244 -1.91 -14.89 -9.32
N LEU A 245 -1.81 -13.95 -8.37
CA LEU A 245 -1.36 -14.24 -7.00
C LEU A 245 -2.26 -15.29 -6.34
N LYS A 246 -3.58 -15.12 -6.44
CA LYS A 246 -4.58 -16.07 -5.90
C LYS A 246 -4.40 -17.48 -6.45
N GLU A 247 -4.13 -17.60 -7.74
CA GLU A 247 -3.87 -18.89 -8.38
C GLU A 247 -2.53 -19.49 -7.91
N MET A 248 -1.47 -18.68 -7.83
CA MET A 248 -0.15 -19.11 -7.35
C MET A 248 -0.18 -19.57 -5.88
N THR A 249 -1.08 -19.02 -5.06
CA THR A 249 -1.21 -19.35 -3.63
C THR A 249 -2.41 -20.24 -3.32
N ARG A 250 -3.11 -20.80 -4.31
CA ARG A 250 -4.36 -21.58 -4.13
C ARG A 250 -4.27 -22.78 -3.17
N HIS A 251 -3.06 -23.29 -2.92
CA HIS A 251 -2.79 -24.40 -2.00
C HIS A 251 -2.23 -23.94 -0.65
N GLN A 252 -2.01 -22.64 -0.47
CA GLN A 252 -1.50 -22.05 0.76
C GLN A 252 -2.67 -21.53 1.59
N ASN A 253 -2.64 -21.76 2.90
CA ASN A 253 -3.70 -21.35 3.82
C ASN A 253 -3.44 -19.99 4.48
N ASN A 254 -2.28 -19.38 4.21
CA ASN A 254 -1.89 -18.07 4.73
C ASN A 254 -2.36 -16.90 3.87
N PHE A 255 -3.09 -17.14 2.76
CA PHE A 255 -3.63 -16.06 1.93
C PHE A 255 -5.15 -16.01 1.99
N GLN A 256 -5.69 -14.81 2.24
CA GLN A 256 -7.12 -14.53 2.12
C GLN A 256 -7.35 -13.39 1.12
N PHE A 257 -8.27 -13.61 0.18
CA PHE A 257 -8.56 -12.69 -0.91
C PHE A 257 -9.97 -12.12 -0.78
N TYR A 258 -10.07 -10.80 -0.84
CA TYR A 258 -11.30 -10.04 -0.73
C TYR A 258 -11.52 -9.27 -2.04
N GLU A 259 -12.34 -9.84 -2.91
CA GLU A 259 -12.68 -9.27 -4.20
C GLU A 259 -13.90 -8.35 -4.09
N TYR A 260 -13.74 -7.11 -4.52
CA TYR A 260 -14.79 -6.10 -4.48
C TYR A 260 -15.28 -5.77 -5.89
N LYS A 261 -16.47 -6.29 -6.20
CA LYS A 261 -17.10 -6.10 -7.51
C LYS A 261 -17.30 -4.61 -7.83
N ASP A 262 -16.92 -4.27 -9.06
CA ASP A 262 -16.99 -2.96 -9.69
C ASP A 262 -16.13 -1.86 -9.06
N MET A 263 -15.31 -2.17 -8.05
CA MET A 263 -14.48 -1.17 -7.38
C MET A 263 -13.26 -0.77 -8.22
N GLN A 264 -12.96 0.53 -8.16
CA GLN A 264 -11.80 1.17 -8.80
C GLN A 264 -10.54 1.02 -7.95
N HIS A 265 -9.39 1.34 -8.55
CA HIS A 265 -8.11 1.34 -7.85
C HIS A 265 -8.17 2.12 -6.52
N VAL A 266 -7.69 1.49 -5.45
CA VAL A 266 -7.64 2.02 -4.08
C VAL A 266 -8.97 2.63 -3.60
N TRP A 267 -10.10 1.98 -3.92
CA TRP A 267 -11.43 2.52 -3.63
C TRP A 267 -11.66 2.86 -2.15
N MET A 268 -10.99 2.13 -1.25
CA MET A 268 -11.09 2.33 0.20
C MET A 268 -10.60 3.71 0.65
N LEU A 269 -9.88 4.46 -0.17
CA LEU A 269 -9.47 5.84 0.16
C LEU A 269 -10.61 6.85 -0.02
N PHE A 270 -11.65 6.52 -0.78
CA PHE A 270 -12.76 7.42 -1.04
C PHE A 270 -13.82 7.38 0.08
N PRO A 271 -14.59 8.47 0.27
CA PRO A 271 -15.64 8.55 1.28
C PRO A 271 -16.93 7.81 0.83
N ILE A 272 -16.79 6.52 0.51
CA ILE A 272 -17.84 5.62 0.05
C ILE A 272 -18.23 4.64 1.16
N GLU A 273 -19.41 4.04 1.03
CA GLU A 273 -19.95 3.15 2.06
C GLU A 273 -19.26 1.79 2.08
N GLU A 274 -18.76 1.32 0.94
CA GLU A 274 -17.97 0.09 0.83
C GLU A 274 -16.69 0.14 1.68
N GLN A 275 -16.18 1.34 2.01
CA GLN A 275 -15.05 1.50 2.94
C GLN A 275 -15.34 0.89 4.32
N THR A 276 -16.59 0.96 4.81
CA THR A 276 -16.93 0.34 6.10
C THR A 276 -16.81 -1.18 6.05
N GLN A 277 -17.22 -1.81 4.94
CA GLN A 277 -17.06 -3.26 4.77
C GLN A 277 -15.58 -3.66 4.79
N VAL A 278 -14.71 -2.88 4.12
CA VAL A 278 -13.26 -3.12 4.13
C VAL A 278 -12.72 -3.11 5.57
N LEU A 279 -13.17 -2.18 6.42
CA LEU A 279 -12.72 -2.12 7.80
C LEU A 279 -13.18 -3.32 8.64
N GLU A 280 -14.41 -3.80 8.44
CA GLU A 280 -14.91 -5.00 9.11
C GLU A 280 -14.17 -6.26 8.65
N ASP A 281 -13.90 -6.38 7.34
CA ASP A 281 -13.15 -7.50 6.78
C ASP A 281 -11.70 -7.56 7.30
N ILE A 282 -11.06 -6.40 7.48
CA ILE A 282 -9.74 -6.29 8.12
C ILE A 282 -9.82 -6.78 9.57
N LEU A 283 -10.83 -6.34 10.33
CA LEU A 283 -11.01 -6.79 11.72
C LEU A 283 -11.24 -8.30 11.82
N GLU A 284 -12.02 -8.86 10.89
CA GLU A 284 -12.24 -10.30 10.83
C GLU A 284 -10.93 -11.05 10.56
N PHE A 285 -10.11 -10.54 9.64
CA PHE A 285 -8.81 -11.12 9.32
C PHE A 285 -7.85 -11.08 10.51
N ILE A 286 -7.72 -9.93 11.17
CA ILE A 286 -6.79 -9.75 12.31
C ILE A 286 -7.17 -10.68 13.48
N LYS A 287 -8.46 -10.91 13.72
CA LYS A 287 -8.97 -11.74 14.84
C LYS A 287 -8.84 -13.25 14.66
N LYS A 288 -8.50 -13.74 13.46
CA LYS A 288 -8.42 -15.19 13.18
C LYS A 288 -7.14 -15.85 13.70
N GLU A 289 -6.23 -15.10 14.32
CA GLU A 289 -5.04 -15.58 15.04
C GLU A 289 -5.21 -15.48 16.56
#